data_AF-A0A1K1T473-F1
#
_entry.id   AF-A0A1K1T473-F1
#
_cell.length_a   1.000
_cell.length_b   1.000
_cell.length_c   1.000
_cell.angle_alpha   90.00
_cell.angle_beta   90.00
_cell.angle_gamma   90.00
#
_symmetry.space_group_name_H-M   'P 1'
#
loop_
_entity.id
_entity.type
_entity.pdbx_description
1 polymer ?
#
loop_
_entity_poly.entity_id
_entity_poly.type
_entity_poly.pdbx_seq_one_letter_code
_entity_poly.pdbx_strand_id
1 'polypeptide(L)' 'MNKWKIYAIVMSFLTLGALKETFRILTSNAPDIVGNRMSILPIAIGVSVIFLALAIRFWKKSSKLM' A
#
# COMPACT_ATOMS: atom_id res chain seq x y z
N MET A 1 24.09 3.60 3.07
CA MET A 1 22.61 3.73 3.16
C MET A 1 22.08 2.51 3.90
N ASN A 2 21.38 2.68 5.04
CA ASN A 2 20.95 1.56 5.88
C ASN A 2 19.89 0.72 5.14
N LYS A 3 19.98 -0.62 5.21
CA LYS A 3 19.05 -1.56 4.55
C LYS A 3 17.58 -1.28 4.89
N TRP A 4 17.31 -0.84 6.11
CA TRP A 4 15.97 -0.45 6.57
C TRP A 4 15.42 0.79 5.86
N LYS A 5 16.27 1.73 5.46
CA LYS A 5 15.89 2.93 4.70
C LYS A 5 15.45 2.55 3.28
N ILE A 6 16.16 1.60 2.65
CA ILE A 6 15.79 1.06 1.34
C ILE A 6 14.43 0.36 1.41
N TYR A 7 14.23 -0.52 2.39
CA TYR A 7 12.93 -1.18 2.58
C TYR A 7 11.80 -0.19 2.86
N ALA A 8 12.04 0.87 3.64
CA ALA A 8 11.04 1.90 3.90
C ALA A 8 10.64 2.63 2.61
N ILE A 9 11.61 3.01 1.77
CA ILE A 9 11.34 3.67 0.48
C ILE A 9 10.55 2.74 -0.45
N VAL A 10 10.97 1.49 -0.60
CA VAL A 10 10.26 0.51 -1.45
C VAL A 10 8.81 0.31 -0.97
N MET A 11 8.61 0.14 0.34
CA MET A 11 7.25 -0.02 0.89
C MET A 11 6.39 1.24 0.71
N SER A 12 6.98 2.44 0.80
CA SER A 12 6.26 3.68 0.50
C SER A 12 5.80 3.73 -0.97
N PHE A 13 6.64 3.33 -1.93
CA PHE A 13 6.25 3.24 -3.33
C PHE A 13 5.13 2.21 -3.56
N LEU A 14 5.24 1.03 -2.94
CA LEU A 14 4.18 0.01 -3.00
C LEU A 14 2.86 0.51 -2.40
N THR A 15 2.93 1.28 -1.31
CA THR A 15 1.75 1.90 -0.69
C THR A 15 1.07 2.88 -1.65
N LEU A 16 1.83 3.72 -2.35
CA LEU A 16 1.28 4.64 -3.36
C LEU A 16 0.64 3.89 -4.52
N GLY A 17 1.25 2.79 -4.99
CA GLY A 17 0.67 1.93 -6.01
C GLY A 17 -0.64 1.28 -5.56
N ALA A 18 -0.68 0.75 -4.34
CA ALA A 18 -1.87 0.15 -3.75
C ALA A 18 -3.00 1.17 -3.52
N LEU A 19 -2.67 2.40 -3.11
CA LEU A 19 -3.63 3.51 -3.01
C LEU A 19 -4.22 3.86 -4.38
N LYS A 20 -3.38 4.01 -5.41
CA LYS A 20 -3.84 4.27 -6.79
C LYS A 20 -4.80 3.17 -7.26
N GLU A 21 -4.49 1.92 -6.98
CA GLU A 21 -5.35 0.80 -7.34
C GLU A 21 -6.67 0.80 -6.56
N THR A 22 -6.62 1.11 -5.26
CA THR A 22 -7.80 1.29 -4.43
C THR A 22 -8.70 2.40 -4.99
N PHE A 23 -8.14 3.54 -5.38
CA PHE A 23 -8.87 4.61 -6.05
C PHE A 23 -9.46 4.16 -7.39
N ARG A 24 -8.73 3.36 -8.18
CA ARG A 24 -9.24 2.77 -9.42
C ARG A 24 -10.43 1.85 -9.15
N ILE A 25 -10.38 1.01 -8.12
CA ILE A 25 -11.48 0.11 -7.74
C ILE A 25 -12.73 0.91 -7.29
N LEU A 26 -12.51 2.01 -6.57
CA LEU A 26 -13.57 2.91 -6.11
C LEU A 26 -14.26 3.68 -7.25
N THR A 27 -13.48 4.20 -8.20
CA THR A 27 -13.98 5.14 -9.22
C THR A 27 -14.24 4.49 -10.59
N SER A 28 -13.64 3.34 -10.88
CA SER A 28 -13.80 2.69 -12.18
C SER A 28 -15.13 1.95 -12.29
N ASN A 29 -15.80 2.16 -13.42
CA ASN A 29 -17.03 1.44 -13.80
C ASN A 29 -16.74 0.23 -14.70
N ALA A 30 -15.50 -0.25 -14.71
CA ALA A 30 -15.13 -1.43 -15.46
C ALA A 30 -15.98 -2.65 -15.00
N PRO A 31 -16.51 -3.46 -15.92
CA PRO A 31 -17.46 -4.53 -15.61
C PRO A 31 -16.88 -5.61 -14.68
N ASP A 32 -15.57 -5.84 -14.75
CA ASP A 32 -14.79 -6.72 -13.85
C ASP A 32 -14.69 -6.19 -12.40
N ILE A 33 -14.82 -4.87 -12.22
CA ILE A 33 -14.74 -4.21 -10.91
C ILE A 33 -16.14 -4.02 -10.33
N VAL A 34 -17.14 -3.61 -11.11
CA VAL A 34 -18.47 -3.26 -10.60
C VAL A 34 -19.18 -4.47 -9.99
N GLY A 35 -19.08 -5.65 -10.62
CA GLY A 35 -19.70 -6.87 -10.10
C GLY A 35 -19.07 -7.40 -8.80
N ASN A 36 -17.78 -7.14 -8.60
CA ASN A 36 -17.00 -7.68 -7.48
C ASN A 36 -16.45 -6.60 -6.53
N ARG A 37 -16.89 -5.34 -6.66
CA ARG A 37 -16.34 -4.21 -5.90
C ARG A 37 -16.39 -4.46 -4.40
N MET A 38 -17.49 -5.06 -3.93
CA MET A 38 -17.72 -5.32 -2.51
C MET A 38 -16.73 -6.35 -1.92
N SER A 39 -16.19 -7.27 -2.74
CA SER A 39 -15.18 -8.25 -2.29
C SER A 39 -13.74 -7.76 -2.51
N ILE A 40 -13.47 -7.02 -3.59
CA ILE A 40 -12.11 -6.57 -3.96
C ILE A 40 -11.69 -5.33 -3.16
N LEU A 41 -12.62 -4.42 -2.86
CA LEU A 41 -12.35 -3.18 -2.14
C LEU A 41 -11.74 -3.40 -0.73
N PRO A 42 -12.29 -4.27 0.15
CA PRO A 42 -11.69 -4.51 1.46
C PRO A 42 -10.30 -5.14 1.35
N ILE A 43 -10.03 -5.95 0.34
CA ILE A 43 -8.70 -6.53 0.08
C ILE A 43 -7.71 -5.42 -0.32
N ALA A 44 -8.10 -4.54 -1.24
CA ALA A 44 -7.25 -3.43 -1.69
C ALA A 44 -6.93 -2.45 -0.55
N ILE A 45 -7.92 -2.13 0.29
CA ILE A 45 -7.73 -1.33 1.50
C ILE A 45 -6.79 -2.05 2.48
N GLY A 46 -7.02 -3.34 2.73
CA GLY A 46 -6.20 -4.15 3.63
C GLY A 46 -4.73 -4.19 3.21
N VAL A 47 -4.46 -4.43 1.93
CA VAL A 47 -3.10 -4.42 1.36
C VAL A 47 -2.45 -3.04 1.49
N SER A 48 -3.20 -1.97 1.21
CA SER A 48 -2.71 -0.60 1.35
C SER A 48 -2.31 -0.28 2.80
N VAL A 49 -3.12 -0.70 3.78
CA VAL A 49 -2.83 -0.52 5.20
C VAL A 49 -1.61 -1.33 5.63
N ILE A 50 -1.46 -2.57 5.15
CA ILE A 50 -0.30 -3.41 5.46
C ILE A 50 0.99 -2.77 4.93
N PHE A 51 0.99 -2.32 3.67
CA PHE A 51 2.16 -1.67 3.10
C PHE A 51 2.51 -0.37 3.82
N LEU A 52 1.52 0.44 4.19
CA LEU A 52 1.73 1.65 4.98
C LEU A 52 2.33 1.32 6.35
N ALA A 53 1.79 0.32 7.05
CA ALA A 53 2.29 -0.11 8.35
C ALA A 53 3.75 -0.61 8.26
N LEU A 54 4.09 -1.37 7.23
CA LEU A 54 5.46 -1.84 6.97
C LEU A 54 6.40 -0.67 6.65
N ALA A 55 5.97 0.28 5.82
CA ALA A 55 6.73 1.49 5.50
C ALA A 55 7.08 2.28 6.78
N ILE A 56 6.08 2.54 7.63
CA ILE A 56 6.27 3.24 8.91
C ILE A 56 7.20 2.43 9.83
N ARG A 57 7.01 1.10 9.92
CA ARG A 57 7.83 0.23 10.77
C ARG A 57 9.29 0.22 10.34
N PHE A 58 9.57 0.14 9.04
CA PHE A 58 10.93 0.19 8.51
C PHE A 58 11.56 1.57 8.63
N TRP A 59 10.77 2.64 8.46
CA TRP A 59 11.24 4.01 8.68
C TRP A 59 11.67 4.24 10.13
N LYS A 60 10.81 3.88 11.09
CA LYS A 60 11.13 3.94 12.53
C LYS A 60 12.38 3.12 12.86
N LYS A 61 12.49 1.90 12.31
CA LYS A 61 13.67 1.05 12.52
C LYS A 61 14.93 1.64 11.90
N SER A 62 14.83 2.28 10.73
CA SER A 62 15.96 3.00 10.11
C SER A 62 16.40 4.20 10.94
N SER A 63 15.47 4.94 11.54
CA SER A 63 15.77 6.14 12.34
C SER A 63 16.29 5.82 13.74
N LYS A 64 16.03 4.63 14.28
CA LYS A 64 16.57 4.16 15.57
C LYS A 64 17.96 3.53 15.45
N LEU A 65 18.34 3.14 14.23
CA LEU A 65 19.64 2.53 13.91
C LEU A 65 20.66 3.54 13.35
N MET A 66 20.28 4.81 13.28
CA MET A 66 21.13 5.93 12.87
C MET A 66 21.36 6.80 14.10
#